data_AF-A0A959GGR1-F1
#
_entry.id   AF-A0A959GGR1-F1
#
_cell.length_a   1.000
_cell.length_b   1.000
_cell.length_c   1.000
_cell.angle_alpha   90.00
_cell.angle_beta   90.00
_cell.angle_gamma   90.00
#
_symmetry.space_group_name_H-M   'P 1'
#
loop_
_entity.id
_entity.type
_entity.pdbx_description
1 polymer ?
#
loop_
_entity_poly.entity_id
_entity_poly.type
_entity_poly.pdbx_seq_one_letter_code
_entity_poly.pdbx_strand_id
1 'polypeptide(L)'
;MTVQIKHSLLNALALCTGLILFSLSNTFGQALQLPEGGVNHKSWAGRRVGITDVEVRWNAPGVKGREGQIWGTPVAYYGFSVLGFGSYGESPWRAGANESTTISFSTDVTIEGQKLAAGKYGFFIALYPDSCTLIFSKNTAGWGSYFYNPDWDVLRVAVRQQKDLPQSRERLEYTFSNQT
;
A
#
# COMPACT_ATOMS: atom_id res chain seq x y z
N MET A 1 -49.71 -35.51 40.38
CA MET A 1 -48.43 -35.78 39.69
C MET A 1 -48.42 -35.37 38.21
N THR A 2 -49.57 -35.32 37.52
CA THR A 2 -49.68 -35.09 36.06
C THR A 2 -49.51 -33.63 35.58
N VAL A 3 -49.71 -32.63 36.45
CA VAL A 3 -49.69 -31.20 36.07
C VAL A 3 -48.26 -30.63 35.98
N GLN A 4 -47.32 -31.13 36.78
CA GLN A 4 -45.91 -30.68 36.79
C GLN A 4 -45.14 -31.14 35.53
N ILE A 5 -45.45 -32.34 35.01
CA ILE A 5 -44.80 -32.89 33.81
C ILE A 5 -45.20 -32.10 32.55
N LYS A 6 -46.46 -31.65 32.45
CA LYS A 6 -46.94 -30.83 31.32
C LYS A 6 -46.27 -29.45 31.24
N HIS A 7 -46.05 -28.79 32.38
CA HIS A 7 -45.35 -27.49 32.41
C HIS A 7 -43.87 -27.61 32.06
N SER A 8 -43.21 -28.69 32.50
CA SER A 8 -41.81 -28.97 32.15
C SER A 8 -41.62 -29.23 30.65
N LEU A 9 -42.55 -29.96 30.02
CA LEU A 9 -42.50 -30.24 28.58
C LEU A 9 -42.81 -29.00 27.71
N LEU A 10 -43.74 -28.14 28.15
CA LEU A 10 -44.05 -26.89 27.46
C LEU A 10 -42.86 -25.91 27.49
N ASN A 11 -42.18 -25.81 28.64
CA ASN A 11 -41.01 -24.96 28.81
C ASN A 11 -39.80 -25.48 28.01
N ALA A 12 -39.61 -26.81 27.94
CA ALA A 12 -38.56 -27.41 27.12
C ALA A 12 -38.81 -27.20 25.62
N LEU A 13 -40.06 -27.31 25.16
CA LEU A 13 -40.41 -27.07 23.76
C LEU A 13 -40.26 -25.58 23.39
N ALA A 14 -40.65 -24.66 24.28
CA ALA A 14 -40.45 -23.23 24.08
C ALA A 14 -38.95 -22.84 24.03
N LEU A 15 -38.10 -23.48 24.85
CA LEU A 15 -36.65 -23.29 24.80
C LEU A 15 -36.04 -23.78 23.48
N CYS A 16 -36.41 -24.97 23.02
CA CYS A 16 -35.92 -25.53 21.76
C CYS A 16 -36.36 -24.71 20.55
N THR A 17 -37.59 -24.18 20.55
CA THR A 17 -38.11 -23.34 19.46
C THR A 17 -37.40 -21.98 19.42
N GLY A 18 -37.07 -21.41 20.59
CA GLY A 18 -36.27 -20.18 20.68
C GLY A 18 -34.83 -20.36 20.20
N LEU A 19 -34.21 -21.52 20.48
CA LEU A 19 -32.86 -21.86 20.03
C LEU A 19 -32.76 -22.07 18.51
N ILE A 20 -33.80 -22.63 17.89
CA ILE A 20 -33.87 -22.83 16.44
C ILE A 20 -34.13 -21.50 15.70
N LEU A 21 -34.86 -20.57 16.31
CA LEU A 21 -35.10 -19.24 15.72
C LEU A 21 -33.91 -18.28 15.86
N PHE A 22 -33.05 -18.46 16.87
CA PHE A 22 -31.84 -17.64 17.04
C PHE A 22 -30.70 -18.02 16.07
N SER A 23 -30.75 -19.23 15.48
CA SER A 23 -29.75 -19.74 14.55
C SER A 23 -29.97 -19.31 13.08
N LEU A 24 -30.99 -18.48 12.79
CA LEU A 24 -31.28 -17.94 11.45
C LEU A 24 -30.67 -16.55 11.19
N SER A 25 -29.71 -16.11 12.02
CA SER A 25 -29.15 -14.76 11.92
C SER A 25 -28.04 -14.66 10.86
N ASN A 26 -28.42 -14.15 9.68
CA ASN A 26 -27.59 -13.44 8.68
C ASN A 26 -26.31 -14.14 8.17
N THR A 27 -26.47 -15.05 7.21
CA THR A 27 -25.38 -15.36 6.28
C THR A 27 -25.24 -14.22 5.27
N PHE A 28 -24.40 -13.23 5.54
CA PHE A 28 -23.95 -12.30 4.50
C PHE A 28 -23.04 -13.08 3.55
N GLY A 29 -23.53 -13.39 2.35
CA GLY A 29 -22.69 -13.89 1.27
C GLY A 29 -21.69 -12.80 0.85
N GLN A 30 -20.40 -13.13 0.77
CA GLN A 30 -19.41 -12.24 0.20
C GLN A 30 -19.70 -12.10 -1.30
N ALA A 31 -19.87 -10.87 -1.79
CA ALA A 31 -19.94 -10.62 -3.22
C ALA A 31 -18.63 -11.11 -3.87
N LEU A 32 -18.74 -11.86 -4.97
CA LEU A 32 -17.57 -12.34 -5.72
C LEU A 32 -16.82 -11.13 -6.27
N GLN A 33 -15.71 -10.77 -5.62
CA GLN A 33 -14.82 -9.74 -6.14
C GLN A 33 -13.97 -10.38 -7.23
N LEU A 34 -14.26 -10.05 -8.48
CA LEU A 34 -13.45 -10.50 -9.60
C LEU A 34 -12.04 -9.89 -9.50
N PRO A 35 -10.98 -10.64 -9.85
CA PRO A 35 -9.64 -10.09 -9.89
C PRO A 35 -9.62 -8.90 -10.84
N GLU A 36 -9.02 -7.79 -10.40
CA GLU A 36 -8.89 -6.58 -11.19
C GLU A 36 -8.06 -6.92 -12.44
N GLY A 37 -8.69 -6.93 -13.62
CA GLY A 37 -8.07 -7.29 -14.91
C GLY A 37 -7.03 -6.27 -15.41
N GLY A 38 -6.48 -5.45 -14.51
CA GLY A 38 -5.52 -4.41 -14.80
C GLY A 38 -4.15 -4.97 -15.15
N VAL A 39 -3.40 -4.21 -15.95
CA VAL A 39 -2.01 -4.50 -16.31
C VAL A 39 -1.02 -4.38 -15.15
N ASN A 40 -1.42 -3.74 -14.07
CA ASN A 40 -0.61 -3.53 -12.85
C ASN A 40 -1.28 -4.25 -11.68
N HIS A 41 -0.48 -4.86 -10.82
CA HIS A 41 -0.99 -5.61 -9.67
C HIS A 41 -0.96 -4.73 -8.41
N LYS A 42 -2.06 -4.69 -7.65
CA LYS A 42 -2.03 -4.12 -6.30
C LYS A 42 -1.15 -5.02 -5.42
N SER A 43 -0.09 -4.44 -4.89
CA SER A 43 0.94 -5.14 -4.14
C SER A 43 1.20 -4.42 -2.82
N TRP A 44 1.63 -5.19 -1.83
CA TRP A 44 2.05 -4.66 -0.55
C TRP A 44 3.17 -5.51 0.03
N ALA A 45 3.99 -4.89 0.87
CA ALA A 45 5.02 -5.54 1.64
C ALA A 45 5.04 -4.88 3.02
N GLY A 46 5.04 -5.69 4.07
CA GLY A 46 5.05 -5.20 5.44
C GLY A 46 6.00 -6.00 6.32
N ARG A 47 6.53 -5.36 7.35
CA ARG A 47 7.44 -5.98 8.32
C ARG A 47 7.43 -5.21 9.62
N ARG A 48 7.51 -5.95 10.74
CA ARG A 48 7.93 -5.37 12.01
C ARG A 48 9.45 -5.28 12.07
N VAL A 49 9.99 -4.10 12.34
CA VAL A 49 11.40 -3.83 12.60
C VAL A 49 11.52 -3.26 14.01
N GLY A 50 12.10 -4.02 14.93
CA GLY A 50 12.03 -3.71 16.36
C GLY A 50 10.57 -3.70 16.85
N ILE A 51 10.09 -2.53 17.27
CA ILE A 51 8.69 -2.31 17.69
C ILE A 51 7.84 -1.59 16.64
N THR A 52 8.44 -1.21 15.51
CA THR A 52 7.80 -0.42 14.46
C THR A 52 7.28 -1.35 13.36
N ASP A 53 6.01 -1.24 13.03
CA ASP A 53 5.44 -1.85 11.82
C ASP A 53 5.64 -0.89 10.65
N VAL A 54 6.27 -1.40 9.59
CA VAL A 54 6.49 -0.70 8.34
C VAL A 54 5.70 -1.37 7.26
N GLU A 55 4.92 -0.62 6.48
CA GLU A 55 4.14 -1.14 5.35
C GLU A 55 4.35 -0.25 4.12
N VAL A 56 4.58 -0.87 2.97
CA VAL A 56 4.59 -0.22 1.65
C VAL A 56 3.46 -0.82 0.82
N ARG A 57 2.64 0.03 0.20
CA ARG A 57 1.59 -0.36 -0.76
C ARG A 57 1.78 0.35 -2.08
N TRP A 58 1.73 -0.39 -3.19
CA TRP A 58 1.92 0.15 -4.53
C TRP A 58 1.11 -0.64 -5.56
N ASN A 59 0.94 -0.08 -6.75
CA ASN A 59 0.60 -0.88 -7.92
C ASN A 59 1.87 -1.21 -8.69
N ALA A 60 2.17 -2.50 -8.88
CA ALA A 60 3.39 -3.01 -9.50
C ALA A 60 3.33 -2.93 -11.05
N PRO A 61 3.99 -1.95 -11.70
CA PRO A 61 4.19 -1.99 -13.16
C PRO A 61 5.08 -3.16 -13.57
N GLY A 62 4.97 -3.54 -14.84
CA GLY A 62 5.86 -4.50 -15.48
C GLY A 62 6.82 -3.86 -16.47
N VAL A 63 8.00 -4.47 -16.61
CA VAL A 63 9.00 -4.09 -17.63
C VAL A 63 8.44 -4.38 -19.02
N LYS A 64 7.85 -5.56 -19.22
CA LYS A 64 7.17 -5.96 -20.47
C LYS A 64 8.10 -5.89 -21.69
N GLY A 65 9.28 -6.49 -21.62
CA GLY A 65 10.22 -6.54 -22.75
C GLY A 65 10.97 -5.23 -23.03
N ARG A 66 10.98 -4.30 -22.07
CA ARG A 66 11.69 -3.00 -22.12
C ARG A 66 12.87 -2.98 -21.14
N GLU A 67 13.53 -4.13 -20.96
CA GLU A 67 14.67 -4.27 -20.06
C GLU A 67 15.75 -3.24 -20.43
N GLY A 68 16.27 -2.52 -19.44
CA GLY A 68 17.25 -1.44 -19.64
C GLY A 68 16.69 -0.14 -20.26
N GLN A 69 15.41 -0.08 -20.62
CA GLN A 69 14.79 1.05 -21.31
C GLN A 69 13.71 1.77 -20.48
N ILE A 70 13.61 1.48 -19.17
CA ILE A 70 12.59 2.10 -18.30
C ILE A 70 13.05 3.43 -17.72
N TRP A 71 14.29 3.47 -17.22
CA TRP A 71 14.82 4.58 -16.45
C TRP A 71 15.16 5.77 -17.37
N GLY A 72 14.76 6.98 -16.96
CA GLY A 72 14.91 8.19 -17.77
C GLY A 72 13.82 8.38 -18.84
N THR A 73 12.81 7.51 -18.88
CA THR A 73 11.66 7.63 -19.81
C THR A 73 10.44 8.24 -19.11
N PRO A 74 9.34 8.57 -19.83
CA PRO A 74 8.11 9.05 -19.19
C PRO A 74 7.50 8.10 -18.14
N VAL A 75 7.92 6.83 -18.11
CA VAL A 75 7.47 5.85 -17.10
C VAL A 75 8.18 6.04 -15.77
N ALA A 76 9.47 6.40 -15.78
CA ALA A 76 10.32 6.61 -14.62
C ALA A 76 11.41 7.65 -14.98
N TYR A 77 11.00 8.90 -15.10
CA TYR A 77 11.85 10.00 -15.56
C TYR A 77 12.81 10.48 -14.46
N TYR A 78 13.85 11.20 -14.87
CA TYR A 78 14.77 11.82 -13.93
C TYR A 78 14.27 13.17 -13.41
N GLY A 79 14.61 13.47 -12.17
CA GLY A 79 14.24 14.69 -11.46
C GLY A 79 12.74 14.81 -11.28
N PHE A 80 12.21 15.94 -11.75
CA PHE A 80 10.80 16.28 -11.71
C PHE A 80 10.33 16.57 -13.14
N SER A 81 9.07 16.28 -13.43
CA SER A 81 8.49 16.48 -14.76
C SER A 81 7.06 17.00 -14.68
N VAL A 82 6.66 17.81 -15.65
CA VAL A 82 5.27 18.25 -15.84
C VAL A 82 4.53 17.14 -16.58
N LEU A 83 3.59 16.49 -15.91
CA LEU A 83 2.94 15.27 -16.41
C LEU A 83 1.74 15.53 -17.33
N GLY A 84 1.30 16.78 -17.45
CA GLY A 84 0.05 17.13 -18.13
C GLY A 84 -1.19 16.74 -17.31
N PHE A 85 -2.36 16.63 -17.96
CA PHE A 85 -3.63 16.18 -17.34
C PHE A 85 -4.01 16.87 -16.02
N GLY A 86 -3.84 18.20 -15.95
CA GLY A 86 -4.18 18.98 -14.76
C GLY A 86 -3.09 19.01 -13.68
N SER A 87 -1.88 18.53 -13.99
CA SER A 87 -0.72 18.75 -13.14
C SER A 87 -0.33 20.23 -13.13
N TYR A 88 -0.28 20.82 -11.93
CA TYR A 88 -0.02 22.24 -11.73
C TYR A 88 1.48 22.59 -11.66
N GLY A 89 2.36 21.60 -11.60
CA GLY A 89 3.79 21.80 -11.46
C GLY A 89 4.62 20.54 -11.67
N GLU A 90 5.94 20.68 -11.56
CA GLU A 90 6.85 19.55 -11.72
C GLU A 90 6.65 18.54 -10.59
N SER A 91 6.56 17.27 -10.97
CA SER A 91 6.25 16.18 -10.05
C SER A 91 7.36 15.13 -10.08
N PRO A 92 7.66 14.44 -8.96
CA PRO A 92 8.60 13.31 -8.92
C PRO A 92 7.91 12.02 -9.36
N TRP A 93 8.69 10.97 -9.62
CA TRP A 93 8.12 9.67 -9.98
C TRP A 93 7.33 9.06 -8.81
N ARG A 94 6.09 8.64 -9.08
CA ARG A 94 5.17 7.99 -8.10
C ARG A 94 5.64 6.64 -7.56
N ALA A 95 6.79 6.17 -8.02
CA ALA A 95 7.41 4.92 -7.60
C ALA A 95 6.44 3.71 -7.72
N GLY A 96 5.74 3.62 -8.85
CA GLY A 96 4.65 2.66 -9.04
C GLY A 96 3.79 2.98 -10.26
N ALA A 97 2.57 2.45 -10.28
CA ALA A 97 1.56 2.71 -11.30
C ALA A 97 0.23 3.18 -10.68
N ASN A 98 -0.67 3.75 -11.49
CA ASN A 98 -1.99 4.20 -11.04
C ASN A 98 -1.90 5.16 -9.84
N GLU A 99 -2.45 4.80 -8.67
CA GLU A 99 -2.32 5.54 -7.41
C GLU A 99 -0.86 5.65 -6.94
N SER A 100 -0.53 6.75 -6.25
CA SER A 100 0.79 6.93 -5.64
C SER A 100 1.10 5.80 -4.66
N THR A 101 2.34 5.31 -4.68
CA THR A 101 2.85 4.41 -3.64
C THR A 101 2.70 5.08 -2.28
N THR A 102 2.37 4.29 -1.25
CA THR A 102 2.29 4.77 0.13
C THR A 102 3.21 3.95 1.01
N ILE A 103 3.76 4.61 2.03
CA ILE A 103 4.57 3.99 3.07
C ILE A 103 4.05 4.44 4.45
N SER A 104 3.99 3.53 5.41
CA SER A 104 3.57 3.83 6.77
C SER A 104 4.51 3.27 7.83
N PHE A 105 4.52 3.93 8.97
CA PHE A 105 5.30 3.59 10.16
C PHE A 105 4.38 3.69 11.39
N SER A 106 4.34 2.64 12.22
CA SER A 106 3.49 2.65 13.43
C SER A 106 4.07 3.45 14.60
N THR A 107 5.36 3.76 14.58
CA THR A 107 6.05 4.62 15.54
C THR A 107 6.95 5.61 14.81
N ASP A 108 7.45 6.62 15.53
CA ASP A 108 8.46 7.53 14.99
C ASP A 108 9.69 6.75 14.55
N VAL A 109 10.28 7.17 13.42
CA VAL A 109 11.46 6.54 12.82
C VAL A 109 12.53 7.57 12.50
N THR A 110 13.74 7.07 12.20
CA THR A 110 14.83 7.87 11.64
C THR A 110 15.20 7.29 10.28
N ILE A 111 15.24 8.14 9.26
CA ILE A 111 15.58 7.77 7.88
C ILE A 111 16.80 8.59 7.48
N GLU A 112 17.93 7.92 7.20
CA GLU A 112 19.24 8.55 6.97
C GLU A 112 19.58 9.66 8.00
N GLY A 113 19.38 9.35 9.29
CA GLY A 113 19.65 10.29 10.39
C GLY A 113 18.59 11.38 10.60
N GLN A 114 17.57 11.48 9.75
CA GLN A 114 16.51 12.47 9.87
C GLN A 114 15.25 11.87 10.50
N LYS A 115 14.66 12.59 11.46
CA LYS A 115 13.45 12.13 12.15
C LYS A 115 12.23 12.22 11.24
N LEU A 116 11.38 11.20 11.28
CA LEU A 116 10.05 11.19 10.69
C LEU A 116 9.07 10.66 11.72
N ALA A 117 7.99 11.39 11.95
CA ALA A 117 6.96 10.95 12.89
C ALA A 117 6.25 9.67 12.40
N ALA A 118 5.60 8.96 13.31
CA ALA A 118 4.68 7.89 12.96
C ALA A 118 3.58 8.41 12.01
N GLY A 119 3.17 7.60 11.05
CA GLY A 119 2.12 8.00 10.12
C GLY A 119 2.15 7.24 8.81
N LYS A 120 1.26 7.64 7.91
CA LYS A 120 1.20 7.17 6.53
C LYS A 120 1.52 8.32 5.60
N TYR A 121 2.33 8.05 4.59
CA TYR A 121 2.86 9.04 3.67
C TYR A 121 2.67 8.56 2.23
N GLY A 122 2.38 9.50 1.33
CA GLY A 122 2.65 9.32 -0.09
C GLY A 122 4.16 9.20 -0.29
N PHE A 123 4.57 8.22 -1.06
CA PHE A 123 5.97 7.91 -1.29
C PHE A 123 6.33 8.17 -2.74
N PHE A 124 7.26 9.10 -2.94
CA PHE A 124 7.75 9.47 -4.26
C PHE A 124 9.27 9.35 -4.31
N ILE A 125 9.79 9.18 -5.52
CA ILE A 125 11.22 9.11 -5.76
C ILE A 125 11.56 10.10 -6.88
N ALA A 126 12.39 11.10 -6.58
CA ALA A 126 13.06 11.85 -7.62
C ALA A 126 14.32 11.08 -8.04
N LEU A 127 14.32 10.55 -9.26
CA LEU A 127 15.41 9.71 -9.77
C LEU A 127 16.52 10.57 -10.40
N TYR A 128 17.76 10.17 -10.24
CA TYR A 128 18.91 10.73 -10.96
C TYR A 128 19.75 9.57 -11.51
N PRO A 129 20.82 9.85 -12.30
CA PRO A 129 21.67 8.77 -12.81
C PRO A 129 22.20 7.85 -11.71
N ASP A 130 22.81 8.35 -10.63
CA ASP A 130 23.46 7.52 -9.59
C ASP A 130 22.87 7.66 -8.18
N SER A 131 21.85 8.49 -8.03
CA SER A 131 21.22 8.81 -6.76
C SER A 131 19.72 8.93 -6.92
N CYS A 132 19.01 8.95 -5.80
CA CYS A 132 17.63 9.37 -5.79
C CYS A 132 17.33 10.16 -4.51
N THR A 133 16.28 10.97 -4.57
CA THR A 133 15.70 11.59 -3.38
C THR A 133 14.40 10.86 -3.06
N LEU A 134 14.35 10.23 -1.88
CA LEU A 134 13.14 9.65 -1.33
C LEU A 134 12.32 10.76 -0.70
N ILE A 135 11.03 10.83 -1.03
CA ILE A 135 10.13 11.92 -0.64
C ILE A 135 8.93 11.32 0.08
N PHE A 136 8.67 11.81 1.29
CA PHE A 136 7.55 11.43 2.14
C PHE A 136 6.58 12.61 2.22
N SER A 137 5.41 12.46 1.61
CA SER A 137 4.41 13.52 1.48
C SER A 137 3.15 13.20 2.29
N LYS A 138 2.45 14.23 2.78
CA LYS A 138 1.16 14.08 3.49
C LYS A 138 0.04 13.57 2.58
N ASN A 139 0.18 13.65 1.25
CA ASN A 139 -0.84 13.15 0.33
C ASN A 139 -0.74 11.63 0.16
N THR A 140 -1.66 10.90 0.75
CA THR A 140 -1.71 9.43 0.69
C THR A 140 -2.74 8.86 -0.30
N ALA A 141 -3.44 9.73 -1.03
CA ALA A 141 -4.58 9.34 -1.88
C ALA A 141 -4.43 9.89 -3.32
N GLY A 142 -3.21 10.26 -3.72
CA GLY A 142 -2.94 10.83 -5.03
C GLY A 142 -3.11 9.82 -6.16
N TRP A 143 -3.69 10.26 -7.28
CA TRP A 143 -3.60 9.54 -8.55
C TRP A 143 -2.24 9.85 -9.18
N GLY A 144 -1.34 8.87 -9.12
CA GLY A 144 0.06 9.02 -9.53
C GLY A 144 0.75 10.20 -8.87
N SER A 145 1.45 11.01 -9.66
CA SER A 145 2.06 12.26 -9.19
C SER A 145 1.36 13.51 -9.74
N TYR A 146 0.23 13.38 -10.43
CA TYR A 146 -0.41 14.52 -11.12
C TYR A 146 -0.78 15.66 -10.17
N PHE A 147 -1.20 15.31 -8.95
CA PHE A 147 -1.57 16.25 -7.88
C PHE A 147 -0.51 16.32 -6.79
N TYR A 148 0.75 16.08 -7.14
CA TYR A 148 1.85 16.28 -6.21
C TYR A 148 1.96 17.77 -5.84
N ASN A 149 2.12 18.03 -4.55
CA ASN A 149 2.37 19.37 -4.03
C ASN A 149 3.62 19.31 -3.10
N PRO A 150 4.71 20.00 -3.43
CA PRO A 150 5.92 20.00 -2.61
C PRO A 150 5.70 20.55 -1.19
N ASP A 151 4.71 21.42 -0.97
CA ASP A 151 4.37 21.96 0.36
C ASP A 151 3.85 20.88 1.33
N TRP A 152 3.49 19.72 0.80
CA TRP A 152 3.04 18.58 1.59
C TRP A 152 4.16 17.61 1.92
N ASP A 153 5.38 17.83 1.43
CA ASP A 153 6.52 17.02 1.78
C ASP A 153 6.91 17.25 3.24
N VAL A 154 7.00 16.15 3.99
CA VAL A 154 7.41 16.13 5.39
C VAL A 154 8.90 15.83 5.49
N LEU A 155 9.43 15.04 4.56
CA LEU A 155 10.83 14.65 4.55
C LEU A 155 11.31 14.38 3.12
N ARG A 156 12.53 14.83 2.83
CA ARG A 156 13.29 14.49 1.63
C ARG A 156 14.67 13.97 2.02
N VAL A 157 15.04 12.82 1.47
CA VAL A 157 16.30 12.16 1.82
C VAL A 157 17.03 11.73 0.56
N ALA A 158 18.25 12.19 0.38
CA ALA A 158 19.11 11.75 -0.71
C ALA A 158 19.75 10.40 -0.36
N VAL A 159 19.64 9.42 -1.26
CA VAL A 159 20.28 8.10 -1.12
C VAL A 159 20.98 7.71 -2.43
N ARG A 160 21.97 6.84 -2.33
CA ARG A 160 22.67 6.29 -3.50
C ARG A 160 21.86 5.13 -4.09
N GLN A 161 21.74 5.08 -5.42
CA GLN A 161 21.10 3.94 -6.07
C GLN A 161 21.99 2.69 -6.00
N GLN A 162 21.35 1.54 -5.80
CA GLN A 162 21.99 0.24 -6.00
C GLN A 162 21.65 -0.26 -7.41
N LYS A 163 22.66 -0.34 -8.28
CA LYS A 163 22.47 -0.67 -9.70
C LYS A 163 22.82 -2.10 -10.07
N ASP A 164 23.58 -2.78 -9.22
CA ASP A 164 24.22 -4.05 -9.57
C ASP A 164 23.43 -5.26 -9.02
N LEU A 165 22.11 -5.22 -9.14
CA LEU A 165 21.30 -6.39 -8.83
C LEU A 165 21.59 -7.48 -9.87
N PRO A 166 21.96 -8.70 -9.43
CA PRO A 166 22.41 -9.77 -10.34
C PRO A 166 21.30 -10.30 -11.25
N GLN A 167 20.04 -9.99 -10.95
CA GLN A 167 18.87 -10.44 -11.69
C GLN A 167 17.90 -9.28 -11.92
N SER A 168 17.43 -9.16 -13.16
CA SER A 168 16.30 -8.29 -13.47
C SER A 168 15.03 -8.77 -12.76
N ARG A 169 14.12 -7.84 -12.49
CA ARG A 169 12.78 -8.11 -11.97
C ARG A 169 11.76 -7.64 -13.00
N GLU A 170 10.87 -8.54 -13.40
CA GLU A 170 9.81 -8.20 -14.37
C GLU A 170 8.81 -7.21 -13.77
N ARG A 171 8.58 -7.26 -12.46
CA ARG A 171 7.66 -6.37 -11.74
C ARG A 171 8.41 -5.52 -10.72
N LEU A 172 7.95 -4.28 -10.54
CA LEU A 172 8.44 -3.45 -9.45
C LEU A 172 8.11 -4.10 -8.11
N GLU A 173 9.13 -4.23 -7.27
CA GLU A 173 9.07 -4.90 -5.98
C GLU A 173 9.68 -4.00 -4.90
N TYR A 174 9.03 -3.92 -3.74
CA TYR A 174 9.60 -3.37 -2.53
C TYR A 174 9.90 -4.50 -1.56
N THR A 175 11.13 -4.57 -1.08
CA THR A 175 11.58 -5.61 -0.15
C THR A 175 12.29 -4.99 1.04
N PHE A 176 12.34 -5.73 2.14
CA PHE A 176 13.18 -5.41 3.28
C PHE A 176 14.38 -6.34 3.25
N SER A 177 15.59 -5.78 3.16
CA SER A 177 16.86 -6.49 3.06
C SER A 177 17.80 -6.12 4.22
N ASN A 178 18.95 -6.80 4.32
CA ASN A 178 20.00 -6.56 5.32
C ASN A 178 19.48 -6.51 6.76
N GLN A 179 18.66 -7.51 7.10
CA GLN A 179 18.07 -7.67 8.41
C GLN A 179 19.02 -8.53 9.25
N THR A 180 19.75 -7.90 10.16
CA THR A 180 20.58 -8.57 11.18
C THR A 180 19.86 -8.64 12.50
#